data_AF-A0A929X3Y1-F1
#
_entry.id   AF-A0A929X3Y1-F1
#
_cell.length_a   1.000
_cell.length_b   1.000
_cell.length_c   1.000
_cell.angle_alpha   90.00
_cell.angle_beta   90.00
_cell.angle_gamma   90.00
#
_symmetry.space_group_name_H-M   'P 1'
#
loop_
_entity.id
_entity.type
_entity.pdbx_description
1 polymer ?
#
loop_
_entity_poly.entity_id
_entity_poly.type
_entity_poly.pdbx_seq_one_letter_code
_entity_poly.pdbx_strand_id
1 'polypeptide(L)'
;MEKKYYLGLDIGTNSVGWAVTDENYQLCKFRGKEMWGIRLFESANTASDRRLKRNSRRRLKRRTQRIKLLQEIFAEEIGKVDSTFFIRLNESKLHMEDKSVKEKYPLFISKEYNDVNYYKQYPTIYHLRKELISNSEPHDPRLVYLALHHILKNRGHFLIDGSLSESSDFNFVFKRLHTELLNELNWTVDIESNNDEIRNILLEKSISKIDKLKEIKKILKIDTAKTEEEKRQAEIAE
;
A
#
# COMPACT_ATOMS: atom_id res chain seq x y z
N MET A 1 -40.99 52.10 21.75
CA MET A 1 -40.05 51.65 22.79
C MET A 1 -39.36 50.41 22.30
N GLU A 2 -38.03 50.44 22.27
CA GLU A 2 -37.21 49.26 22.00
C GLU A 2 -37.33 48.32 23.21
N LYS A 3 -37.87 47.11 23.01
CA LYS A 3 -37.96 46.10 24.08
C LYS A 3 -36.68 45.27 24.08
N LYS A 4 -35.95 45.31 25.19
CA LYS A 4 -34.78 44.47 25.41
C LYS A 4 -35.21 43.03 25.68
N TYR A 5 -34.39 42.08 25.24
CA TYR A 5 -34.60 40.64 25.45
C TYR A 5 -33.25 39.93 25.51
N TYR A 6 -33.25 38.72 26.08
CA TYR A 6 -32.13 37.80 26.06
C TYR A 6 -32.42 36.63 25.11
N LEU A 7 -31.39 36.15 24.42
CA LEU A 7 -31.44 34.95 23.58
C LEU A 7 -30.44 33.93 24.12
N GLY A 8 -30.94 32.82 24.65
CA GLY A 8 -30.14 31.65 24.96
C GLY A 8 -30.03 30.76 23.73
N LEU A 9 -28.82 30.32 23.41
CA LEU A 9 -28.54 29.33 22.37
C LEU A 9 -27.76 28.16 22.96
N ASP A 10 -28.27 26.95 22.76
CA ASP A 10 -27.58 25.71 23.10
C ASP A 10 -27.21 24.98 21.80
N ILE A 11 -25.93 25.05 21.42
CA ILE A 11 -25.43 24.59 20.12
C ILE A 11 -24.73 23.25 20.30
N GLY A 12 -25.47 22.18 20.03
CA GLY A 12 -24.98 20.79 20.01
C GLY A 12 -24.49 20.36 18.63
N THR A 13 -24.02 19.11 18.54
CA THR A 13 -23.49 18.52 17.29
C THR A 13 -24.55 18.23 16.24
N ASN A 14 -25.81 18.11 16.66
CA ASN A 14 -26.96 17.69 15.87
C ASN A 14 -28.22 18.51 16.17
N SER A 15 -28.09 19.51 17.04
CA SER A 15 -29.21 20.32 17.47
C SER A 15 -28.76 21.74 17.82
N VAL A 16 -29.63 22.70 17.58
CA VAL A 16 -29.51 24.05 18.14
C VAL A 16 -30.80 24.35 18.88
N GLY A 17 -30.73 24.37 20.21
CA GLY A 17 -31.81 24.86 21.08
C GLY A 17 -31.77 26.37 21.18
N TRP A 18 -32.93 27.02 21.28
CA TRP A 18 -33.02 28.44 21.61
C TRP A 18 -34.17 28.73 22.56
N ALA A 19 -34.01 29.78 23.35
CA ALA A 19 -35.07 30.38 24.15
C ALA A 19 -34.88 31.90 24.23
N VAL A 20 -35.97 32.65 24.11
CA VAL A 20 -35.96 34.11 24.20
C VAL A 20 -36.70 34.54 25.45
N THR A 21 -36.04 35.28 26.33
CA THR A 21 -36.64 35.80 27.57
C THR A 21 -36.60 37.33 27.61
N ASP A 22 -37.47 37.94 28.42
CA ASP A 22 -37.36 39.35 28.79
C ASP A 22 -36.32 39.56 29.91
N GLU A 23 -36.22 40.80 30.40
CA GLU A 23 -35.29 41.17 31.49
C GLU A 23 -35.65 40.52 32.85
N ASN A 24 -36.87 39.99 33.01
CA ASN A 24 -37.31 39.26 34.20
C ASN A 24 -37.18 37.73 34.04
N TYR A 25 -36.47 37.27 33.00
CA TYR A 25 -36.31 35.86 32.64
C TYR A 25 -37.63 35.14 32.33
N GLN A 26 -38.67 35.88 31.92
CA GLN A 26 -39.91 35.28 31.44
C GLN A 26 -39.84 35.03 29.93
N LEU A 27 -40.38 33.88 29.51
CA LEU A 27 -40.32 33.46 28.13
C LEU A 27 -41.18 34.37 27.24
N CYS A 28 -40.55 34.97 26.23
CA CYS A 28 -41.23 35.84 25.28
C CYS A 28 -42.23 35.05 24.43
N LYS A 29 -43.34 35.70 24.09
CA LYS A 29 -44.35 35.17 23.16
C LYS A 29 -44.43 36.06 21.92
N PHE A 30 -44.44 35.44 20.74
CA PHE A 30 -44.66 36.11 19.48
C PHE A 30 -45.82 35.45 18.74
N ARG A 31 -46.86 36.23 18.40
CA ARG A 31 -48.09 35.74 17.75
C ARG A 31 -48.72 34.53 18.45
N GLY A 32 -48.77 34.58 19.78
CA GLY A 32 -49.34 33.51 20.61
C GLY A 32 -48.46 32.27 20.80
N LYS A 33 -47.27 32.23 20.20
CA LYS A 33 -46.31 31.12 20.36
C LYS A 33 -45.16 31.53 21.27
N GLU A 34 -44.76 30.62 22.15
CA GLU A 34 -43.57 30.81 22.97
C GLU A 34 -42.31 30.79 22.12
N MET A 35 -41.38 31.69 22.41
CA MET A 35 -40.15 31.87 21.64
C MET A 35 -39.03 30.97 22.13
N TRP A 36 -39.30 29.67 22.19
CA TRP A 36 -38.29 28.63 22.37
C TRP A 36 -38.44 27.56 21.31
N GLY A 37 -37.40 26.75 21.13
CA GLY A 37 -37.46 25.64 20.23
C GLY A 37 -36.12 24.95 20.09
N ILE A 38 -36.12 23.94 19.23
CA ILE A 38 -34.92 23.19 18.87
C ILE A 38 -34.93 22.94 17.37
N ARG A 39 -33.77 23.12 16.74
CA ARG A 39 -33.53 22.77 15.35
C ARG A 39 -32.67 21.53 15.34
N LEU A 40 -33.21 20.41 14.87
CA LEU A 40 -32.45 19.17 14.68
C LEU A 40 -31.86 19.12 13.26
N PHE A 41 -30.65 18.55 13.12
CA PHE A 41 -29.98 18.31 11.85
C PHE A 41 -29.02 17.10 11.92
N GLU A 42 -28.65 16.58 10.76
CA GLU A 42 -27.66 15.50 10.65
C GLU A 42 -26.27 15.99 11.06
N SER A 43 -25.48 15.11 11.67
CA SER A 43 -24.14 15.45 12.15
C SER A 43 -23.22 15.78 10.98
N ALA A 44 -22.31 16.71 11.21
CA ALA A 44 -21.30 17.04 10.22
C ALA A 44 -20.38 15.84 9.96
N ASN A 45 -20.25 15.46 8.68
CA ASN A 45 -19.30 14.44 8.26
C ASN A 45 -17.88 15.01 8.17
N THR A 46 -16.89 14.28 8.69
CA THR A 46 -15.49 14.70 8.57
C THR A 46 -15.02 14.65 7.10
N ALA A 47 -14.01 15.45 6.76
CA ALA A 47 -13.44 15.44 5.41
C ALA A 47 -12.56 14.20 5.11
N SER A 48 -12.40 13.27 6.07
CA SER A 48 -11.51 12.11 5.95
C SER A 48 -11.91 11.18 4.80
N ASP A 49 -13.19 10.83 4.69
CA ASP A 49 -13.68 9.93 3.63
C ASP A 49 -13.55 10.57 2.25
N ARG A 50 -13.79 11.88 2.17
CA ARG A 50 -13.59 12.65 0.94
C ARG A 50 -12.13 12.60 0.50
N ARG A 51 -11.19 12.69 1.45
CA ARG A 51 -9.74 12.57 1.20
C ARG A 51 -9.38 11.18 0.69
N LEU A 52 -9.88 10.11 1.33
CA LEU A 52 -9.67 8.72 0.89
C LEU A 52 -10.17 8.48 -0.53
N LYS A 53 -11.41 8.86 -0.83
CA LYS A 53 -12.01 8.72 -2.18
C LYS A 53 -11.23 9.50 -3.23
N ARG A 54 -10.77 10.72 -2.91
CA ARG A 54 -9.96 11.55 -3.82
C ARG A 54 -8.60 10.90 -4.13
N ASN A 55 -7.92 10.39 -3.12
CA ASN A 55 -6.64 9.71 -3.29
C ASN A 55 -6.77 8.45 -4.16
N SER A 56 -7.80 7.65 -3.94
CA SER A 56 -8.09 6.47 -4.76
C SER A 56 -8.34 6.83 -6.23
N ARG A 57 -9.15 7.85 -6.53
CA ARG A 57 -9.35 8.32 -7.92
C ARG A 57 -8.06 8.75 -8.59
N ARG A 58 -7.23 9.55 -7.90
CA ARG A 58 -5.94 10.01 -8.43
C ARG A 58 -4.98 8.85 -8.69
N ARG A 59 -4.90 7.89 -7.77
CA ARG A 59 -4.09 6.67 -7.91
C ARG A 59 -4.52 5.85 -9.12
N LEU A 60 -5.82 5.62 -9.30
CA LEU A 60 -6.35 4.88 -10.45
C LEU A 60 -6.05 5.61 -11.77
N LYS A 61 -6.28 6.92 -11.84
CA LYS A 61 -5.96 7.73 -13.03
C LYS A 61 -4.48 7.61 -13.42
N ARG A 62 -3.57 7.76 -12.45
CA ARG A 62 -2.13 7.64 -12.68
C ARG A 62 -1.71 6.22 -13.08
N ARG A 63 -2.35 5.18 -12.52
CA ARG A 63 -2.12 3.79 -12.94
C ARG A 63 -2.50 3.61 -14.41
N THR A 64 -3.67 4.09 -14.83
CA THR A 64 -4.10 4.04 -16.23
C THR A 64 -3.14 4.81 -17.13
N GLN A 65 -2.71 6.00 -16.73
CA GLN A 65 -1.74 6.79 -17.49
C GLN A 65 -0.42 6.05 -17.71
N ARG A 66 0.14 5.40 -16.68
CA ARG A 66 1.37 4.60 -16.84
C ARG A 66 1.22 3.48 -17.88
N ILE A 67 0.08 2.80 -17.88
CA ILE A 67 -0.17 1.73 -18.87
C ILE A 67 -0.34 2.31 -20.27
N LYS A 68 -1.00 3.46 -20.44
CA LYS A 68 -1.10 4.13 -21.73
C LYS A 68 0.28 4.53 -22.28
N LEU A 69 1.14 5.11 -21.44
CA LEU A 69 2.52 5.43 -21.84
C LEU A 69 3.29 4.16 -22.25
N LEU A 70 3.12 3.04 -21.53
CA LEU A 70 3.72 1.77 -21.94
C LEU A 70 3.18 1.30 -23.29
N GLN A 71 1.87 1.41 -23.54
CA GLN A 71 1.26 1.07 -24.83
C GLN A 71 1.82 1.95 -25.95
N GLU A 72 2.00 3.26 -25.73
CA GLU A 72 2.59 4.18 -26.70
C GLU A 72 4.03 3.78 -27.07
N ILE A 73 4.85 3.40 -26.08
CA ILE A 73 6.23 2.93 -26.33
C ILE A 73 6.24 1.67 -27.20
N PHE A 74 5.31 0.75 -26.98
CA PHE A 74 5.24 -0.53 -27.71
C PHE A 74 4.35 -0.46 -28.97
N ALA A 75 3.71 0.67 -29.26
CA ALA A 75 2.69 0.80 -30.30
C ALA A 75 3.23 0.40 -31.68
N GLU A 76 4.42 0.89 -32.02
CA GLU A 76 5.04 0.63 -33.32
C GLU A 76 5.46 -0.84 -33.46
N GLU A 77 6.23 -1.37 -32.51
CA GLU A 77 6.79 -2.72 -32.58
C GLU A 77 5.71 -3.80 -32.49
N ILE A 78 4.71 -3.62 -31.63
CA ILE A 78 3.57 -4.54 -31.59
C ILE A 78 2.69 -4.35 -32.83
N GLY A 79 2.54 -3.12 -33.32
CA GLY A 79 1.74 -2.85 -34.53
C GLY A 79 2.26 -3.55 -35.78
N LYS A 80 3.58 -3.72 -35.91
CA LYS A 80 4.23 -4.50 -36.98
C LYS A 80 3.85 -5.99 -36.96
N VAL A 81 3.60 -6.55 -35.77
CA VAL A 81 3.23 -7.96 -35.58
C VAL A 81 1.71 -8.17 -35.56
N ASP A 82 0.99 -7.28 -34.88
CA ASP A 82 -0.44 -7.38 -34.59
C ASP A 82 -1.02 -5.98 -34.30
N SER A 83 -1.47 -5.32 -35.36
CA SER A 83 -2.04 -3.96 -35.32
C SER A 83 -3.28 -3.81 -34.45
N THR A 84 -3.97 -4.91 -34.11
CA THR A 84 -5.21 -4.88 -33.32
C THR A 84 -5.04 -5.34 -31.88
N PHE A 85 -3.82 -5.72 -31.47
CA PHE A 85 -3.53 -6.24 -30.13
C PHE A 85 -4.04 -5.33 -29.00
N PHE A 86 -3.71 -4.04 -29.04
CA PHE A 86 -4.10 -3.11 -27.97
C PHE A 86 -5.60 -2.81 -27.94
N ILE A 87 -6.28 -2.85 -29.10
CA ILE A 87 -7.74 -2.70 -29.17
C ILE A 87 -8.38 -3.87 -28.42
N ARG A 88 -8.01 -5.11 -28.78
CA ARG A 88 -8.54 -6.33 -28.13
C ARG A 88 -8.22 -6.38 -26.63
N LEU A 89 -7.02 -5.99 -26.23
CA LEU A 89 -6.63 -5.96 -24.83
C LEU A 89 -7.48 -4.97 -24.02
N ASN A 90 -7.66 -3.75 -24.54
CA ASN A 90 -8.41 -2.68 -23.87
C ASN A 90 -9.93 -2.98 -23.83
N GLU A 91 -10.45 -3.69 -24.83
CA GLU A 91 -11.85 -4.11 -24.96
C GLU A 91 -12.12 -5.51 -24.40
N SER A 92 -11.15 -6.14 -23.73
CA SER A 92 -11.26 -7.52 -23.21
C SER A 92 -12.45 -7.73 -22.26
N LYS A 93 -12.92 -6.67 -21.61
CA LYS A 93 -14.08 -6.66 -20.71
C LYS A 93 -15.44 -6.58 -21.40
N LEU A 94 -15.47 -6.27 -22.70
CA LEU A 94 -16.71 -6.06 -23.46
C LEU A 94 -17.28 -7.39 -23.94
N HIS A 95 -18.59 -7.43 -24.16
CA HIS A 95 -19.24 -8.54 -24.86
C HIS A 95 -18.80 -8.55 -26.33
N MET A 96 -18.85 -9.72 -26.98
CA MET A 96 -18.37 -9.89 -28.35
C MET A 96 -19.04 -8.94 -29.34
N GLU A 97 -20.31 -8.63 -29.12
CA GLU A 97 -21.10 -7.71 -29.94
C GLU A 97 -20.61 -6.25 -29.89
N ASP A 98 -20.05 -5.82 -28.76
CA ASP A 98 -19.56 -4.46 -28.52
C ASP A 98 -18.09 -4.28 -28.90
N LYS A 99 -17.36 -5.36 -29.22
CA LYS A 99 -15.94 -5.29 -29.56
C LYS A 99 -15.76 -4.75 -30.97
N SER A 100 -14.80 -3.85 -31.12
CA SER A 100 -14.35 -3.34 -32.41
C SER A 100 -13.74 -4.47 -33.27
N VAL A 101 -13.04 -5.40 -32.61
CA VAL A 101 -12.39 -6.55 -33.24
C VAL A 101 -13.05 -7.83 -32.71
N LYS A 102 -13.80 -8.51 -33.58
CA LYS A 102 -14.63 -9.68 -33.23
C LYS A 102 -13.82 -10.96 -33.15
N GLU A 103 -12.84 -10.97 -32.25
CA GLU A 103 -11.97 -12.11 -31.99
C GLU A 103 -12.26 -12.74 -30.63
N LYS A 104 -12.17 -14.07 -30.59
CA LYS A 104 -12.41 -14.85 -29.37
C LYS A 104 -11.37 -14.53 -28.30
N TYR A 105 -10.11 -14.41 -28.70
CA TYR A 105 -8.97 -14.30 -27.80
C TYR A 105 -8.44 -12.85 -27.73
N PRO A 106 -8.32 -12.25 -26.54
CA PRO A 106 -7.81 -10.90 -26.40
C PRO A 106 -6.31 -10.75 -26.68
N LEU A 107 -5.47 -11.77 -26.39
CA LEU A 107 -4.02 -11.63 -26.49
C LEU A 107 -3.50 -12.09 -27.85
N PHE A 108 -3.71 -13.36 -28.20
CA PHE A 108 -3.15 -14.01 -29.37
C PHE A 108 -4.26 -14.66 -30.22
N ILE A 109 -4.32 -14.28 -31.49
CA ILE A 109 -5.38 -14.69 -32.43
C ILE A 109 -4.86 -15.54 -33.59
N SER A 110 -3.56 -15.86 -33.64
CA SER A 110 -3.01 -16.67 -34.71
C SER A 110 -3.46 -18.13 -34.59
N LYS A 111 -3.47 -18.86 -35.72
CA LYS A 111 -3.86 -20.27 -35.73
C LYS A 111 -2.82 -21.15 -35.04
N GLU A 112 -1.53 -20.89 -35.23
CA GLU A 112 -0.47 -21.66 -34.57
C GLU A 112 -0.29 -21.31 -33.09
N TYR A 113 -0.61 -20.07 -32.70
CA TYR A 113 -0.42 -19.59 -31.33
C TYR A 113 -1.58 -18.68 -30.88
N ASN A 114 -2.40 -19.19 -29.96
CA ASN A 114 -3.52 -18.47 -29.36
C ASN A 114 -3.45 -18.48 -27.83
N ASP A 115 -4.42 -17.84 -27.17
CA ASP A 115 -4.46 -17.75 -25.70
C ASP A 115 -4.40 -19.11 -25.00
N VAL A 116 -4.95 -20.18 -25.57
CA VAL A 116 -4.88 -21.53 -24.99
C VAL A 116 -3.43 -22.03 -24.96
N ASN A 117 -2.69 -21.82 -26.05
CA ASN A 117 -1.27 -22.15 -26.11
C ASN A 117 -0.46 -21.29 -25.13
N TYR A 118 -0.74 -19.99 -25.10
CA TYR A 118 -0.08 -19.05 -24.18
C TYR A 118 -0.26 -19.45 -22.71
N TYR A 119 -1.49 -19.74 -22.27
CA TYR A 119 -1.76 -20.14 -20.88
C TYR A 119 -1.24 -21.55 -20.57
N LYS A 120 -1.12 -22.44 -21.56
CA LYS A 120 -0.47 -23.74 -21.39
C LYS A 120 1.04 -23.59 -21.19
N GLN A 121 1.68 -22.72 -21.96
CA GLN A 121 3.11 -22.43 -21.88
C GLN A 121 3.46 -21.65 -20.60
N TYR A 122 2.63 -20.67 -20.24
CA TYR A 122 2.81 -19.80 -19.08
C TYR A 122 1.56 -19.83 -18.19
N PRO A 123 1.44 -20.81 -17.27
CA PRO A 123 0.27 -20.95 -16.40
C PRO A 123 -0.01 -19.71 -15.54
N THR A 124 1.04 -18.95 -15.22
CA THR A 124 0.90 -17.65 -14.54
C THR A 124 1.82 -16.63 -15.20
N ILE A 125 1.50 -15.35 -15.02
CA ILE A 125 2.35 -14.25 -15.47
C ILE A 125 3.77 -14.29 -14.88
N TYR A 126 3.98 -14.98 -13.75
CA TYR A 126 5.30 -15.16 -13.16
C TYR A 126 6.16 -16.18 -13.92
N HIS A 127 5.55 -17.17 -14.57
CA HIS A 127 6.28 -18.07 -15.47
C HIS A 127 6.82 -17.30 -16.67
N LEU A 128 6.00 -16.43 -17.28
CA LEU A 128 6.45 -15.55 -18.35
C LEU A 128 7.57 -14.60 -17.88
N ARG A 129 7.43 -13.99 -16.70
CA ARG A 129 8.48 -13.12 -16.15
C ARG A 129 9.78 -13.87 -15.90
N LYS A 130 9.71 -15.11 -15.38
CA LYS A 130 10.89 -15.95 -15.15
C LYS A 130 11.57 -16.29 -16.46
N GLU A 131 10.80 -16.69 -17.48
CA GLU A 131 11.31 -16.97 -18.82
C GLU A 131 12.10 -15.78 -19.37
N LEU A 132 11.51 -14.58 -19.38
CA LEU A 132 12.15 -13.37 -19.91
C LEU A 132 13.37 -12.89 -19.10
N ILE A 133 13.55 -13.36 -17.86
CA ILE A 133 14.74 -13.06 -17.05
C ILE A 133 15.86 -14.08 -17.30
N SER A 134 15.48 -15.36 -17.47
CA SER A 134 16.43 -16.47 -17.56
C SER A 134 16.86 -16.79 -18.99
N ASN A 135 16.05 -16.44 -19.99
CA ASN A 135 16.28 -16.74 -21.39
C ASN A 135 16.63 -15.46 -22.17
N SER A 136 17.81 -15.43 -22.77
CA SER A 136 18.34 -14.30 -23.55
C SER A 136 17.86 -14.26 -25.01
N GLU A 137 17.18 -15.31 -25.47
CA GLU A 137 16.70 -15.36 -26.85
C GLU A 137 15.70 -14.22 -27.15
N PRO A 138 15.58 -13.78 -28.41
CA PRO A 138 14.55 -12.82 -28.80
C PRO A 138 13.14 -13.36 -28.55
N HIS A 139 12.27 -12.54 -27.98
CA HIS A 139 10.87 -12.89 -27.67
C HIS A 139 9.88 -12.00 -28.43
N ASP A 140 8.66 -12.49 -28.63
CA ASP A 140 7.55 -11.71 -29.18
C ASP A 140 7.33 -10.42 -28.34
N PRO A 141 7.26 -9.23 -28.98
CA PRO A 141 7.10 -7.97 -28.26
C PRO A 141 5.81 -7.92 -27.42
N ARG A 142 4.77 -8.65 -27.78
CA ARG A 142 3.52 -8.77 -27.00
C ARG A 142 3.77 -9.47 -25.67
N LEU A 143 4.62 -10.50 -25.63
CA LEU A 143 5.00 -11.20 -24.40
C LEU A 143 5.80 -10.28 -23.47
N VAL A 144 6.76 -9.53 -24.02
CA VAL A 144 7.53 -8.52 -23.28
C VAL A 144 6.61 -7.45 -22.69
N TYR A 145 5.69 -6.93 -23.51
CA TYR A 145 4.68 -5.97 -23.05
C TYR A 145 3.83 -6.53 -21.90
N LEU A 146 3.35 -7.78 -21.97
CA LEU A 146 2.52 -8.37 -20.92
C LEU A 146 3.25 -8.47 -19.58
N ALA A 147 4.54 -8.85 -19.61
CA ALA A 147 5.38 -8.90 -18.42
C ALA A 147 5.59 -7.51 -17.81
N LEU A 148 5.95 -6.52 -18.62
CA LEU A 148 6.16 -5.13 -18.18
C LEU A 148 4.86 -4.47 -17.70
N HIS A 149 3.74 -4.71 -18.40
CA HIS A 149 2.41 -4.25 -18.01
C HIS A 149 2.07 -4.77 -16.60
N HIS A 150 2.34 -6.04 -16.32
CA HIS A 150 2.10 -6.61 -15.00
C HIS A 150 2.96 -5.92 -13.92
N ILE A 151 4.25 -5.71 -14.18
CA ILE A 151 5.18 -5.02 -13.25
C ILE A 151 4.72 -3.59 -12.98
N LEU A 152 4.42 -2.78 -14.02
CA LEU A 152 4.04 -1.38 -13.84
C LEU A 152 2.65 -1.19 -13.23
N LYS A 153 1.73 -2.14 -13.46
CA LYS A 153 0.40 -2.15 -12.84
C LYS A 153 0.49 -2.52 -11.35
N ASN A 154 1.34 -3.48 -11.00
CA ASN A 154 1.51 -4.06 -9.66
C ASN A 154 2.91 -3.79 -9.07
N ARG A 155 3.39 -2.54 -9.17
CA ARG A 155 4.79 -2.13 -8.92
C ARG A 155 5.30 -2.15 -7.46
N GLY A 156 4.55 -2.71 -6.51
CA GLY A 156 4.92 -2.69 -5.09
C GLY A 156 4.87 -1.29 -4.44
N HIS A 157 5.53 -1.17 -3.27
CA HIS A 157 5.64 0.06 -2.48
C HIS A 157 6.99 0.75 -2.65
N PHE A 158 7.05 2.04 -2.34
CA PHE A 158 8.27 2.87 -2.42
C PHE A 158 8.60 3.44 -1.04
N LEU A 159 8.58 2.59 0.00
CA LEU A 159 8.84 2.98 1.40
C LEU A 159 10.33 2.96 1.76
N ILE A 160 11.16 2.31 0.93
CA ILE A 160 12.60 2.17 1.15
C ILE A 160 13.27 3.05 0.11
N ASP A 161 14.09 3.98 0.57
CA ASP A 161 14.94 4.81 -0.27
C ASP A 161 16.27 4.09 -0.55
N GLY A 162 16.88 4.37 -1.71
CA GLY A 162 18.13 3.73 -2.13
C GLY A 162 17.94 2.46 -2.97
N SER A 163 19.05 1.82 -3.35
CA SER A 163 19.03 0.60 -4.16
C SER A 163 19.02 -0.64 -3.29
N LEU A 164 18.03 -1.51 -3.46
CA LEU A 164 18.04 -2.84 -2.84
C LEU A 164 19.06 -3.80 -3.49
N SER A 165 19.62 -3.45 -4.66
CA SER A 165 20.64 -4.29 -5.31
C SER A 165 21.95 -4.34 -4.54
N GLU A 166 22.13 -3.45 -3.56
CA GLU A 166 23.23 -3.48 -2.60
C GLU A 166 22.95 -4.43 -1.43
N SER A 167 21.97 -5.34 -1.55
CA SER A 167 21.78 -6.41 -0.57
C SER A 167 23.01 -7.32 -0.57
N SER A 168 23.99 -6.95 0.24
CA SER A 168 25.20 -7.70 0.52
C SER A 168 24.83 -9.07 1.10
N ASP A 169 25.60 -10.09 0.69
CA ASP A 169 25.48 -11.44 1.24
C ASP A 169 25.43 -11.38 2.77
N PHE A 170 24.43 -12.06 3.36
CA PHE A 170 24.23 -12.08 4.81
C PHE A 170 25.53 -12.43 5.52
N ASN A 171 26.25 -13.45 5.02
CA ASN A 171 27.49 -13.91 5.63
C ASN A 171 28.56 -12.83 5.62
N PHE A 172 28.68 -12.09 4.51
CA PHE A 172 29.62 -10.99 4.39
C PHE A 172 29.28 -9.85 5.36
N VAL A 173 28.02 -9.45 5.44
CA VAL A 173 27.56 -8.39 6.36
C VAL A 173 27.77 -8.78 7.81
N PHE A 174 27.39 -10.00 8.15
CA PHE A 174 27.41 -10.50 9.52
C PHE A 174 28.85 -10.68 10.01
N LYS A 175 29.75 -11.16 9.14
CA LYS A 175 31.18 -11.21 9.42
C LYS A 175 31.77 -9.81 9.64
N ARG A 176 31.43 -8.85 8.79
CA ARG A 176 31.88 -7.45 8.95
C ARG A 176 31.42 -6.89 10.29
N LEU A 177 30.15 -7.08 10.65
CA LEU A 177 29.59 -6.68 11.94
C LEU A 177 30.38 -7.28 13.11
N HIS A 178 30.68 -8.58 13.07
CA HIS A 178 31.47 -9.25 14.11
C HIS A 178 32.88 -8.64 14.26
N THR A 179 33.59 -8.43 13.14
CA THR A 179 34.93 -7.82 13.15
C THR A 179 34.92 -6.42 13.75
N GLU A 180 33.96 -5.57 13.37
CA GLU A 180 33.83 -4.22 13.92
C GLU A 180 33.52 -4.24 15.43
N LEU A 181 32.63 -5.13 15.88
CA LEU A 181 32.30 -5.23 17.30
C LEU A 181 33.47 -5.76 18.15
N LEU A 182 34.30 -6.65 17.59
CA LEU A 182 35.52 -7.09 18.25
C LEU A 182 36.56 -5.96 18.33
N ASN A 183 36.78 -5.23 17.23
CA ASN A 183 37.82 -4.20 17.15
C ASN A 183 37.49 -2.93 17.95
N GLU A 184 36.23 -2.48 17.88
CA GLU A 184 35.82 -1.19 18.46
C GLU A 184 35.27 -1.33 19.89
N LEU A 185 34.63 -2.45 20.21
CA LEU A 185 33.94 -2.66 21.49
C LEU A 185 34.54 -3.79 22.34
N ASN A 186 35.63 -4.43 21.89
CA ASN A 186 36.20 -5.64 22.50
C ASN A 186 35.13 -6.70 22.77
N TRP A 187 34.13 -6.84 21.89
CA TRP A 187 33.06 -7.80 22.08
C TRP A 187 33.54 -9.21 21.75
N THR A 188 33.87 -10.01 22.77
CA THR A 188 34.46 -11.35 22.62
C THR A 188 33.45 -12.48 22.55
N VAL A 189 32.16 -12.19 22.35
CA VAL A 189 31.13 -13.23 22.25
C VAL A 189 31.31 -13.97 20.93
N ASP A 190 31.32 -15.31 21.00
CA ASP A 190 31.43 -16.15 19.81
C ASP A 190 30.11 -16.17 19.01
N ILE A 191 30.09 -15.33 17.99
CA ILE A 191 28.98 -15.19 17.05
C ILE A 191 29.21 -16.02 15.79
N GLU A 192 30.47 -16.30 15.44
CA GLU A 192 30.84 -16.96 14.20
C GLU A 192 30.41 -18.44 14.22
N SER A 193 30.56 -19.13 15.36
CA SER A 193 30.07 -20.51 15.54
C SER A 193 28.56 -20.64 15.45
N ASN A 194 27.82 -19.56 15.70
CA ASN A 194 26.35 -19.55 15.75
C ASN A 194 25.70 -18.85 14.53
N ASN A 195 26.49 -18.54 13.50
CA ASN A 195 26.05 -17.72 12.35
C ASN A 195 24.81 -18.31 11.65
N ASP A 196 24.82 -19.59 11.32
CA ASP A 196 23.71 -20.24 10.61
C ASP A 196 22.43 -20.30 11.46
N GLU A 197 22.54 -20.55 12.77
CA GLU A 197 21.39 -20.55 13.68
C GLU A 197 20.76 -19.16 13.80
N ILE A 198 21.59 -18.13 13.97
CA ILE A 198 21.14 -16.73 14.02
C ILE A 198 20.49 -16.34 12.70
N ARG A 199 21.08 -16.73 11.57
CA ARG A 199 20.50 -16.51 10.23
C ARG A 199 19.12 -17.14 10.11
N ASN A 200 18.96 -18.39 10.53
CA ASN A 200 17.69 -19.11 10.46
C ASN A 200 16.61 -18.43 11.31
N ILE A 201 16.94 -18.00 12.54
CA ILE A 201 16.03 -17.24 13.41
C ILE A 201 15.62 -15.92 12.76
N LEU A 202 16.57 -15.19 12.16
CA LEU A 202 16.29 -13.93 11.48
C LEU A 202 15.39 -14.11 10.25
N LEU A 203 15.54 -15.22 9.52
CA LEU A 203 14.73 -15.56 8.34
C LEU A 203 13.34 -16.13 8.68
N GLU A 204 13.15 -16.65 9.89
CA GLU A 204 11.90 -17.26 10.32
C GLU A 204 10.74 -16.24 10.33
N LYS A 205 9.65 -16.51 9.61
CA LYS A 205 8.56 -15.53 9.42
C LYS A 205 7.47 -15.65 10.47
N SER A 206 7.40 -16.78 11.17
CA SER A 206 6.36 -17.07 12.17
C SER A 206 6.61 -16.40 13.53
N ILE A 207 7.85 -15.97 13.80
CA ILE A 207 8.27 -15.47 15.12
C ILE A 207 8.34 -13.93 15.11
N SER A 208 7.91 -13.30 16.21
CA SER A 208 7.97 -11.85 16.37
C SER A 208 9.42 -11.35 16.47
N LYS A 209 9.67 -10.07 16.16
CA LYS A 209 11.00 -9.46 16.32
C LYS A 209 11.52 -9.56 17.76
N ILE A 210 10.63 -9.49 18.74
CA ILE A 210 10.98 -9.57 20.17
C ILE A 210 11.39 -10.99 20.55
N ASP A 211 10.69 -12.00 20.04
CA ASP A 211 10.99 -13.38 20.39
C ASP A 211 12.26 -13.87 19.67
N LYS A 212 12.49 -13.43 18.42
CA LYS A 212 13.79 -13.60 17.75
C LYS A 212 14.95 -13.05 18.58
N LEU A 213 14.78 -11.86 19.16
CA LEU A 213 15.79 -11.27 20.05
C LEU A 213 16.04 -12.15 21.28
N LYS A 214 14.99 -12.70 21.90
CA LYS A 214 15.13 -13.61 23.06
C LYS A 214 15.88 -14.89 22.67
N GLU A 215 15.59 -15.48 21.51
CA GLU A 215 16.27 -16.68 21.03
C GLU A 215 17.74 -16.43 20.73
N ILE A 216 18.05 -15.34 20.01
CA ILE A 216 19.44 -14.95 19.73
C ILE A 216 20.21 -14.67 21.03
N LYS A 217 19.61 -13.98 22.00
CA LYS A 217 20.24 -13.74 23.32
C LYS A 217 20.58 -15.04 24.05
N LYS A 218 19.70 -16.04 23.98
CA LYS A 218 19.93 -17.37 24.57
C LYS A 218 21.11 -18.09 23.90
N ILE A 219 21.17 -18.07 22.56
CA ILE A 219 22.28 -18.68 21.79
C ILE A 219 23.60 -18.02 22.13
N LEU A 220 23.63 -16.69 22.17
CA LEU A 220 24.82 -15.91 22.49
C LEU A 220 25.19 -15.94 23.99
N LYS A 221 24.40 -16.62 24.83
CA LYS A 221 24.59 -16.71 26.29
C LYS A 221 24.81 -15.34 26.95
N ILE A 222 24.12 -14.31 26.45
CA ILE A 222 24.20 -12.96 27.00
C ILE A 222 23.31 -12.93 28.24
N ASP A 223 23.92 -12.85 29.41
CA ASP A 223 23.21 -12.78 30.68
C ASP A 223 22.38 -11.48 30.73
N THR A 224 21.08 -11.61 30.91
CA THR A 224 20.19 -10.48 31.17
C THR A 224 20.31 -10.08 32.64
N ALA A 225 21.49 -9.61 33.07
CA ALA A 225 21.53 -8.73 34.22
C ALA A 225 20.75 -7.48 33.80
N LYS A 226 19.65 -7.16 34.51
CA LYS A 226 18.80 -5.97 34.29
C LYS A 226 19.71 -4.79 33.94
N THR A 227 19.70 -4.40 32.67
CA THR A 227 20.54 -3.30 32.21
C THR A 227 20.01 -2.04 32.87
N GLU A 228 20.87 -1.11 33.26
CA GLU A 228 20.46 0.17 33.83
C GLU A 228 19.39 0.87 32.97
N GLU A 229 19.35 0.59 31.67
CA GLU A 229 18.32 1.02 30.72
C GLU A 229 16.89 0.57 31.08
N GLU A 230 16.70 -0.67 31.56
CA GLU A 230 15.38 -1.18 32.00
C GLU A 230 14.94 -0.53 33.33
N LYS A 231 15.90 -0.17 34.19
CA LYS A 231 15.62 0.61 35.41
C LYS A 231 15.27 2.06 35.07
N ARG A 232 16.00 2.67 34.12
CA ARG A 232 15.82 4.06 33.68
C ARG A 232 14.52 4.28 32.90
N GLN A 233 14.07 3.29 32.12
CA GLN A 233 12.75 3.30 31.46
C GLN A 233 11.60 3.14 32.46
N ALA A 234 11.80 2.41 33.57
CA ALA A 234 10.79 2.25 34.63
C ALA A 234 10.63 3.54 35.47
N GLU A 235 11.72 4.27 35.76
CA GLU A 235 11.68 5.55 36.48
C GLU A 235 11.02 6.70 35.71
N ILE A 236 10.95 6.62 34.37
CA ILE A 236 10.28 7.63 33.53
C ILE A 236 8.77 7.37 33.43
N ALA A 237 8.32 6.17 33.78
CA ALA A 237 6.92 5.75 33.68
C ALA A 237 6.12 5.91 35.00
N GLU A 238 6.76 6.41 36.06
CA GLU A 238 6.16 6.77 37.36
C GLU A 238 6.05 8.31 37.49
#